data_AF-A0A3B8MC41-F1
#
_entry.id   AF-A0A3B8MC41-F1
#
_cell.length_a   1.000
_cell.length_b   1.000
_cell.length_c   1.000
_cell.angle_alpha   90.00
_cell.angle_beta   90.00
_cell.angle_gamma   90.00
#
_symmetry.space_group_name_H-M   'P 1'
#
loop_
_entity.id
_entity.type
_entity.pdbx_description
1 polymer ?
#
loop_
_entity_poly.entity_id
_entity_poly.type
_entity_poly.pdbx_seq_one_letter_code
_entity_poly.pdbx_strand_id
1 'polypeptide(L)'
;MDIGFMGPNDLALSLGVEPAHPDREAAIQKILQASIKTGKPVGLPVRDVEGIKKRLTEGFRFLDCASDLRLLQVSAIDVLNELG
;
A
#
# COMPACT_ATOMS: atom_id res chain seq x y z
N MET A 1 1.54 -8.22 -20.06
CA MET A 1 1.34 -7.52 -18.78
C MET A 1 2.68 -6.95 -18.39
N ASP A 2 2.75 -5.62 -18.39
CA ASP A 2 3.96 -4.86 -18.09
C ASP A 2 4.08 -4.58 -16.59
N ILE A 3 2.93 -4.43 -15.92
CA ILE A 3 2.84 -4.21 -14.47
C ILE A 3 1.55 -4.84 -13.92
N GLY A 4 1.60 -5.33 -12.69
CA GLY A 4 0.43 -5.64 -11.88
C GLY A 4 0.12 -4.54 -10.88
N PHE A 5 -1.15 -4.33 -10.54
CA PHE A 5 -1.53 -3.43 -9.46
C PHE A 5 -2.57 -4.10 -8.57
N MET A 6 -2.42 -3.95 -7.25
CA MET A 6 -3.19 -4.69 -6.26
C MET A 6 -3.77 -3.78 -5.21
N GLY A 7 -5.06 -3.95 -4.91
CA GLY A 7 -5.72 -3.35 -3.74
C GLY A 7 -5.57 -4.23 -2.50
N PRO A 8 -4.88 -3.78 -1.43
CA PRO A 8 -4.75 -4.56 -0.19
C PRO A 8 -6.09 -4.84 0.48
N ASN A 9 -7.04 -3.90 0.41
CA ASN A 9 -8.36 -4.06 1.01
C ASN A 9 -9.20 -5.09 0.26
N ASP A 10 -9.24 -5.00 -1.07
CA ASP A 10 -9.94 -5.98 -1.91
C ASP A 10 -9.33 -7.38 -1.78
N LEU A 11 -8.00 -7.46 -1.61
CA LEU A 11 -7.31 -8.71 -1.32
C LEU A 11 -7.75 -9.30 0.02
N ALA A 12 -7.83 -8.49 1.09
CA ALA A 12 -8.30 -8.96 2.39
C ALA A 12 -9.74 -9.49 2.32
N LEU A 13 -10.63 -8.73 1.66
CA LEU A 13 -12.01 -9.14 1.41
C LEU A 13 -12.09 -10.46 0.64
N SER A 14 -11.27 -10.62 -0.40
CA SER A 14 -11.21 -11.85 -1.21
C SER A 14 -10.69 -13.06 -0.42
N LEU A 15 -9.82 -12.82 0.55
CA LEU A 15 -9.32 -13.86 1.47
C LEU A 15 -10.31 -14.16 2.62
N GLY A 16 -11.36 -13.37 2.79
CA GLY A 16 -12.30 -13.51 3.90
C GLY A 16 -11.71 -13.12 5.24
N VAL A 17 -10.72 -12.22 5.27
CA VAL A 17 -10.03 -11.80 6.49
C VAL A 17 -10.15 -10.30 6.72
N GLU A 18 -10.03 -9.90 7.98
CA GLU A 18 -9.98 -8.48 8.36
C GLU A 18 -8.78 -7.77 7.73
N PRO A 19 -8.86 -6.44 7.45
CA PRO A 19 -7.78 -5.71 6.81
C PRO A 19 -6.42 -5.88 7.48
N ALA A 20 -6.31 -5.92 8.82
CA ALA A 20 -5.01 -6.08 9.49
C ALA A 20 -4.54 -7.53 9.67
N HIS A 21 -5.24 -8.52 9.09
CA HIS A 21 -4.93 -9.93 9.31
C HIS A 21 -3.55 -10.32 8.71
N PRO A 22 -2.74 -11.14 9.39
CA PRO A 22 -1.43 -11.59 8.89
C PRO A 22 -1.48 -12.22 7.49
N ASP A 23 -2.57 -12.92 7.15
CA ASP A 23 -2.72 -13.55 5.84
C ASP A 23 -2.77 -12.56 4.68
N ARG A 24 -3.29 -11.34 4.90
CA ARG A 24 -3.24 -10.28 3.89
C ARG A 24 -1.79 -9.93 3.57
N GLU A 25 -0.96 -9.77 4.60
CA GLU A 25 0.46 -9.44 4.42
C GLU A 25 1.23 -10.61 3.79
N ALA A 26 0.97 -11.85 4.22
CA ALA A 26 1.58 -13.03 3.63
C ALA A 26 1.25 -13.15 2.13
N ALA A 27 0.01 -12.85 1.74
CA ALA A 27 -0.40 -12.79 0.34
C ALA A 27 0.33 -11.68 -0.43
N ILE A 28 0.40 -10.46 0.10
CA ILE A 28 1.15 -9.34 -0.50
C ILE A 28 2.61 -9.74 -0.76
N GLN A 29 3.28 -10.36 0.23
CA GLN A 29 4.66 -10.83 0.07
C GLN A 29 4.78 -11.94 -0.98
N LYS A 30 3.84 -12.87 -1.04
CA LYS A 30 3.82 -13.92 -2.09
C LYS A 30 3.72 -13.32 -3.49
N ILE A 31 2.89 -12.30 -3.69
CA ILE A 31 2.81 -11.59 -4.97
C ILE A 31 4.10 -10.84 -5.28
N LEU A 32 4.72 -10.17 -4.30
CA LEU A 32 6.00 -9.49 -4.51
C LEU A 32 7.10 -10.47 -4.97
N GLN A 33 7.20 -11.64 -4.32
CA GLN A 33 8.18 -12.67 -4.72
C GLN A 33 7.93 -13.18 -6.15
N ALA A 34 6.66 -13.32 -6.56
CA ALA A 34 6.32 -13.67 -7.94
C ALA A 34 6.72 -12.56 -8.93
N SER A 35 6.50 -11.29 -8.56
CA SER A 35 6.95 -10.12 -9.33
C SER A 35 8.47 -10.15 -9.53
N ILE A 36 9.24 -10.36 -8.46
CA ILE A 36 10.70 -10.47 -8.51
C ILE A 36 11.14 -11.62 -9.42
N LYS A 37 10.56 -12.82 -9.24
CA LYS A 37 10.90 -14.01 -10.03
C LYS A 37 10.64 -13.82 -11.53
N THR A 38 9.61 -13.04 -11.88
CA THR A 38 9.19 -12.85 -13.28
C THR A 38 9.75 -11.58 -13.91
N GLY A 39 10.42 -10.72 -13.13
CA GLY A 39 10.89 -9.42 -13.58
C GLY A 39 9.75 -8.44 -13.93
N LYS A 40 8.51 -8.75 -13.56
CA LYS A 40 7.34 -7.92 -13.83
C LYS A 40 6.95 -7.18 -12.56
N PRO A 41 7.07 -5.84 -12.52
CA PRO A 41 6.78 -5.08 -11.31
C PRO A 41 5.33 -5.24 -10.89
N VAL A 42 5.10 -5.08 -9.59
CA VAL A 42 3.78 -4.95 -8.99
C VAL A 42 3.72 -3.72 -8.10
N GLY A 43 2.57 -3.08 -8.03
CA GLY A 43 2.32 -1.94 -7.15
C GLY A 43 1.06 -2.06 -6.30
N LEU A 44 0.95 -1.15 -5.33
CA LEU A 44 -0.19 -1.05 -4.42
C LEU A 44 -0.35 0.39 -3.89
N PRO A 45 -1.57 0.77 -3.45
CA PRO A 45 -1.77 1.97 -2.65
C PRO A 45 -1.18 1.81 -1.26
N VAL A 46 -0.56 2.89 -0.78
CA VAL A 46 0.06 2.98 0.54
C VAL A 46 -0.38 4.28 1.21
N ARG A 47 -0.78 4.18 2.47
CA ARG A 47 -1.50 5.25 3.17
C ARG A 47 -0.60 6.40 3.65
N ASP A 48 0.65 6.11 3.99
CA ASP A 48 1.54 7.03 4.68
C ASP A 48 3.02 6.77 4.36
N VAL A 49 3.86 7.72 4.76
CA VAL A 49 5.31 7.72 4.47
C VAL A 49 6.01 6.51 5.09
N GLU A 50 5.61 6.07 6.28
CA GLU A 50 6.19 4.89 6.92
C GLU A 50 5.90 3.63 6.10
N GLY A 51 4.64 3.44 5.69
CA GLY A 51 4.26 2.36 4.79
C GLY A 51 5.05 2.41 3.47
N ILE A 52 5.23 3.60 2.89
CA ILE A 52 5.97 3.75 1.62
C ILE A 52 7.41 3.29 1.80
N LYS A 53 8.10 3.75 2.84
CA LYS A 53 9.48 3.33 3.15
C LYS A 53 9.60 1.82 3.37
N LYS A 54 8.63 1.23 4.06
CA LYS A 54 8.55 -0.23 4.25
C LYS A 54 8.44 -0.94 2.90
N ARG A 55 7.48 -0.57 2.05
CA ARG A 55 7.27 -1.21 0.74
C ARG A 55 8.46 -1.02 -0.21
N LEU A 56 9.13 0.13 -0.17
CA LEU A 56 10.37 0.35 -0.92
C LEU A 56 11.48 -0.61 -0.46
N THR A 57 11.64 -0.79 0.85
CA THR A 57 12.63 -1.71 1.43
C THR A 57 12.35 -3.17 1.02
N GLU A 58 11.08 -3.55 0.95
CA GLU A 58 10.66 -4.89 0.51
C GLU A 58 10.95 -5.15 -0.99
N GLY A 59 11.03 -4.09 -1.80
CA GLY A 59 11.36 -4.16 -3.22
C GLY A 59 10.24 -3.72 -4.17
N PHE A 60 9.13 -3.17 -3.66
CA PHE A 60 8.12 -2.54 -4.51
C PHE A 60 8.69 -1.28 -5.17
N ARG A 61 8.32 -1.05 -6.44
CA ARG A 61 8.84 0.07 -7.25
C ARG A 61 7.77 0.97 -7.86
N PHE A 62 6.50 0.61 -7.69
CA PHE A 62 5.35 1.40 -8.13
C PHE A 62 4.37 1.50 -6.97
N LEU A 63 4.23 2.67 -6.36
CA LEU A 63 3.42 2.88 -5.16
C LEU A 63 2.51 4.09 -5.40
N ASP A 64 1.24 3.92 -5.08
CA ASP A 64 0.29 5.02 -5.00
C ASP A 64 0.37 5.64 -3.59
N CYS A 65 0.85 6.88 -3.52
CA CYS A 65 1.30 7.56 -2.31
C CYS A 65 0.17 8.37 -1.67
N ALA A 66 -0.81 7.67 -1.10
CA ALA A 66 -2.04 8.22 -0.53
C ALA A 66 -2.96 8.91 -1.54
N SER A 67 -4.26 8.96 -1.21
CA SER A 67 -5.23 9.71 -1.99
C SER A 67 -5.13 11.21 -1.73
N ASP A 68 -5.57 12.00 -2.71
CA ASP A 68 -5.77 13.44 -2.60
C ASP A 68 -6.60 13.83 -1.38
N LEU A 69 -7.70 13.14 -1.11
CA LEU A 69 -8.54 13.36 0.07
C LEU A 69 -7.76 13.15 1.36
N ARG A 70 -6.89 12.13 1.43
CA ARG A 70 -6.05 11.89 2.60
C ARG A 70 -5.03 13.01 2.78
N LEU A 71 -4.42 13.48 1.69
CA LEU A 71 -3.47 14.59 1.74
C LEU A 71 -4.14 15.88 2.23
N LEU A 72 -5.32 16.20 1.70
CA LEU A 72 -6.13 17.34 2.15
C LEU A 72 -6.54 17.20 3.63
N GLN A 73 -6.97 16.01 4.05
CA GLN A 73 -7.34 15.74 5.44
C GLN A 73 -6.17 15.95 6.40
N VAL A 74 -4.98 15.44 6.07
CA VAL A 74 -3.78 15.61 6.90
C VAL A 74 -3.43 17.09 7.02
N SER A 75 -3.39 17.81 5.89
CA SER A 75 -3.08 19.25 5.91
C SER A 75 -4.11 20.07 6.69
N ALA A 76 -5.41 19.73 6.59
CA ALA A 76 -6.44 20.41 7.36
C ALA A 76 -6.29 20.16 8.88
N ILE A 77 -5.94 18.94 9.28
CA ILE A 77 -5.66 18.61 10.68
C ILE A 77 -4.45 19.40 11.18
N ASP A 78 -3.38 19.50 10.37
CA ASP A 78 -2.18 20.26 10.74
C ASP A 78 -2.51 21.74 10.99
N VAL A 79 -3.30 22.36 10.10
CA VAL A 79 -3.75 23.75 10.29
C VAL A 79 -4.57 23.91 11.58
N LEU A 80 -5.47 22.97 11.89
CA LEU A 80 -6.24 23.04 13.14
C LEU A 80 -5.34 22.91 14.37
N ASN A 81 -4.36 22.01 14.35
CA ASN A 81 -3.41 21.83 15.45
C ASN A 81 -2.57 23.09 15.72
N GLU A 82 -2.27 23.88 14.67
CA GLU A 82 -1.57 25.17 14.81
C GLU A 82 -2.44 26.26 15.47
N LEU A 83 -3.77 26.12 15.45
CA LEU A 83 -4.70 27.09 16.03
C LEU A 83 -5.00 26.85 17.53
N GLY A 84 -4.73 25.65 18.05
CA GLY A 84 -5.05 25.22 19.42
C GLY A 84 -6.44 24.58 19.56
#